data_AF-A0AAW2LRS4-F1
#
_entry.id   AF-A0AAW2LRS4-F1
#
_cell.length_a   1.000
_cell.length_b   1.000
_cell.length_c   1.000
_cell.angle_alpha   90.00
_cell.angle_beta   90.00
_cell.angle_gamma   90.00
#
_symmetry.space_group_name_H-M   'P 1'
#
loop_
_entity.id
_entity.type
_entity.pdbx_description
1 polymer ?
#
loop_
_entity_poly.entity_id
_entity_poly.type
_entity_poly.pdbx_seq_one_letter_code
_entity_poly.pdbx_strand_id
1 'polypeptide(L)'
;MVSQSLPVVSKCAVFPDQESTLGELKLSVSDLPMLSCHYIQKGILFTNPPFPISELVSLLKRCLSQTLAHFPPLAGRLVTDADGYIYITCNDAGVDFIHADGSHIHVADLMGSADGDVPEAVRGCFAFDETVSYEGHFRPILAVQVTELADGVFIGCSVNHAVVDGLRSGTFSILLS
;
A
#
# COMPACT_ATOMS: atom_id res chain seq x y z
N MET A 1 7.97 -11.53 -17.97
CA MET A 1 9.19 -11.58 -17.15
C MET A 1 8.74 -11.61 -15.71
N VAL A 2 9.32 -12.47 -14.89
CA VAL A 2 8.88 -12.68 -13.50
C VAL A 2 9.41 -11.51 -12.68
N SER A 3 8.51 -10.65 -12.22
CA SER A 3 8.77 -9.64 -11.19
C SER A 3 9.58 -10.31 -10.07
N GLN A 4 10.84 -9.93 -9.89
CA GLN A 4 11.66 -10.53 -8.84
C GLN A 4 11.20 -9.96 -7.50
N SER A 5 10.39 -10.74 -6.79
CA SER A 5 10.01 -10.43 -5.42
C SER A 5 11.25 -10.39 -4.54
N LEU A 6 11.47 -9.27 -3.84
CA LEU A 6 12.59 -9.14 -2.92
C LEU A 6 12.44 -10.10 -1.72
N PRO A 7 13.54 -10.61 -1.16
CA PRO A 7 13.50 -11.41 0.07
C PRO A 7 12.75 -10.70 1.19
N VAL A 8 11.71 -11.35 1.74
CA VAL A 8 10.92 -10.78 2.82
C VAL A 8 11.59 -11.07 4.16
N VAL A 9 11.99 -10.00 4.87
CA VAL A 9 12.52 -10.05 6.23
C VAL A 9 11.40 -10.30 7.24
N SER A 10 10.28 -9.58 7.10
CA SER A 10 9.10 -9.81 7.93
C SER A 10 7.82 -9.36 7.24
N LYS A 11 6.70 -9.99 7.59
CA LYS A 11 5.36 -9.59 7.16
C LYS A 11 4.41 -9.64 8.35
N CYS A 12 3.61 -8.60 8.55
CA CYS A 12 2.58 -8.58 9.57
C CYS A 12 1.37 -7.75 9.12
N ALA A 13 0.22 -7.98 9.75
CA ALA A 13 -0.92 -7.09 9.61
C ALA A 13 -0.80 -5.91 10.59
N VAL A 14 -1.16 -4.70 10.15
CA VAL A 14 -1.32 -3.51 11.00
C VAL A 14 -2.79 -3.16 11.06
N PHE A 15 -3.29 -2.96 12.28
CA PHE A 15 -4.69 -2.66 12.57
C PHE A 15 -4.82 -1.20 13.03
N PRO A 16 -5.99 -0.56 12.85
CA PRO A 16 -6.24 0.75 13.43
C PRO A 16 -6.11 0.70 14.96
N ASP A 17 -5.66 1.79 15.58
CA ASP A 17 -5.51 1.89 17.04
C ASP A 17 -6.83 2.21 17.77
N GLN A 18 -7.89 2.51 17.01
CA GLN A 18 -9.24 2.72 17.49
C GLN A 18 -10.23 1.98 16.58
N GLU A 19 -11.26 1.40 17.17
CA GLU A 19 -12.31 0.74 16.41
C GLU A 19 -13.06 1.73 15.52
N SER A 20 -13.31 1.33 14.28
CA SER A 20 -14.12 2.09 13.34
C SER A 20 -15.58 2.12 13.79
N THR A 21 -16.14 3.32 13.88
CA THR A 21 -17.60 3.51 14.00
C THR A 21 -18.27 3.67 12.63
N LEU A 22 -17.50 3.57 11.54
CA LEU A 22 -17.99 3.76 10.18
C LEU A 22 -18.61 2.46 9.67
N GLY A 23 -19.83 2.55 9.14
CA GLY A 23 -20.51 1.41 8.53
C GLY A 23 -20.01 1.08 7.13
N GLU A 24 -20.89 0.49 6.34
CA GLU A 24 -20.61 0.15 4.94
C GLU A 24 -20.64 1.39 4.05
N LEU A 25 -19.62 1.54 3.21
CA LEU A 25 -19.55 2.60 2.22
C LEU A 25 -19.85 2.03 0.84
N LYS A 26 -20.98 2.43 0.26
CA LYS A 26 -21.34 2.03 -1.11
C LYS A 26 -20.41 2.69 -2.11
N LEU A 27 -19.83 1.90 -3.02
CA LEU A 27 -19.05 2.44 -4.14
C LEU A 27 -19.98 3.22 -5.08
N SER A 28 -19.52 4.38 -5.55
CA SER A 28 -20.24 5.16 -6.54
C SER A 28 -20.14 4.51 -7.92
N VAL A 29 -21.04 4.89 -8.83
CA VAL A 29 -21.00 4.40 -10.23
C VAL A 29 -19.68 4.75 -10.90
N SER A 30 -19.05 5.86 -10.51
CA SER A 30 -17.74 6.28 -11.02
C SER A 30 -16.58 5.42 -10.53
N ASP A 31 -16.74 4.73 -9.39
CA ASP A 31 -15.70 3.88 -8.78
C ASP A 31 -15.73 2.46 -9.37
N LEU A 32 -16.87 2.00 -9.90
CA LEU A 32 -17.03 0.63 -10.42
C LEU A 32 -16.07 0.29 -11.57
N PRO A 33 -15.82 1.18 -12.56
CA PRO A 33 -14.82 0.90 -13.59
C PRO A 33 -13.42 0.65 -13.02
N MET A 34 -13.09 1.28 -11.88
CA MET A 34 -11.78 1.13 -11.24
C MET A 34 -11.56 -0.25 -10.62
N LEU A 35 -12.61 -1.04 -10.43
CA LEU A 35 -12.48 -2.45 -10.00
C LEU A 35 -11.70 -3.30 -10.99
N SER A 36 -11.66 -2.90 -12.28
CA SER A 36 -10.86 -3.58 -13.32
C SER A 36 -9.44 -3.02 -13.45
N CYS A 37 -9.10 -1.94 -12.73
CA CYS A 37 -7.76 -1.36 -12.71
C CYS A 37 -6.87 -2.07 -11.68
N HIS A 38 -5.57 -2.10 -11.94
CA HIS A 38 -4.60 -2.53 -10.93
C HIS A 38 -4.59 -1.57 -9.73
N TYR A 39 -4.13 -2.07 -8.59
CA TYR A 39 -3.82 -1.26 -7.42
C TYR A 39 -2.88 -0.12 -7.81
N ILE A 40 -3.11 1.07 -7.26
CA ILE A 40 -2.21 2.20 -7.40
C ILE A 40 -0.97 1.93 -6.57
N GLN A 41 0.19 2.07 -7.19
CA GLN A 41 1.49 1.99 -6.52
C GLN A 41 2.11 3.38 -6.44
N LYS A 42 2.51 3.81 -5.25
CA LYS A 42 3.26 5.04 -5.01
C LYS A 42 4.35 4.78 -4.00
N GLY A 43 5.58 5.13 -4.33
CA GLY A 43 6.73 4.90 -3.48
C GLY A 43 7.56 6.14 -3.30
N ILE A 44 8.29 6.18 -2.20
CA ILE A 44 9.20 7.27 -1.84
C ILE A 44 10.56 6.67 -1.50
N LEU A 45 11.59 7.30 -2.02
CA LEU A 45 12.98 6.89 -1.87
C LEU A 45 13.70 7.86 -0.93
N PHE A 46 14.35 7.30 0.09
CA PHE A 46 15.13 8.04 1.07
C PHE A 46 16.56 7.52 1.10
N THR A 47 17.51 8.40 1.42
CA THR A 47 18.83 7.98 1.88
C THR A 47 18.74 7.34 3.26
N ASN A 48 19.80 6.65 3.69
CA ASN A 48 19.82 6.00 5.00
C ASN A 48 19.44 6.96 6.14
N PRO A 49 18.50 6.55 7.02
CA PRO A 49 18.13 7.35 8.17
C PRO A 49 19.28 7.45 9.19
N PRO A 50 19.30 8.48 10.05
CA PRO A 50 20.33 8.63 11.07
C PRO A 50 20.17 7.67 12.27
N PHE A 51 19.27 6.69 12.18
CA PHE A 51 18.93 5.72 13.22
C PHE A 51 18.65 4.34 12.60
N PRO A 52 18.58 3.25 13.38
CA PRO A 52 18.41 1.90 12.83
C PRO A 52 17.09 1.70 12.06
N ILE A 53 17.11 0.92 10.97
CA ILE A 53 15.89 0.65 10.18
C ILE A 53 14.80 -0.04 11.01
N SER A 54 15.17 -0.89 11.97
CA SER A 54 14.20 -1.52 12.88
C SER A 54 13.36 -0.49 13.65
N GLU A 55 13.96 0.65 14.02
CA GLU A 55 13.26 1.75 14.67
C GLU A 55 12.35 2.50 13.68
N LEU A 56 12.82 2.73 12.44
CA LEU A 56 11.98 3.26 11.36
C LEU A 56 10.74 2.41 11.11
N VAL A 57 10.93 1.09 10.96
CA VAL A 57 9.84 0.13 10.74
C VAL A 57 8.84 0.16 11.89
N SER A 58 9.32 0.23 13.13
CA SER A 58 8.46 0.30 14.32
C SER A 58 7.66 1.62 14.37
N LEU A 59 8.31 2.73 14.03
CA LEU A 59 7.68 4.05 13.94
C LEU A 59 6.59 4.07 12.85
N LEU A 60 6.90 3.58 11.65
CA LEU A 60 5.97 3.52 10.53
C LEU A 60 4.74 2.67 10.86
N LYS A 61 4.92 1.49 11.48
CA LYS A 61 3.78 0.65 11.92
C LYS A 61 2.87 1.39 12.89
N ARG A 62 3.44 2.13 13.86
CA ARG A 62 2.66 2.92 14.82
C ARG A 62 1.92 4.08 14.14
N CYS A 63 2.60 4.85 13.30
CA CYS A 63 1.98 5.94 12.55
C CYS A 63 0.88 5.44 11.61
N LEU A 64 1.09 4.30 10.96
CA LEU A 64 0.10 3.66 10.10
C LEU A 64 -1.13 3.24 10.90
N SER A 65 -0.96 2.60 12.06
CA SER A 65 -2.05 2.22 12.96
C SER A 65 -2.93 3.42 13.36
N GLN A 66 -2.31 4.54 13.76
CA GLN A 66 -3.00 5.79 14.07
C GLN A 66 -3.72 6.38 12.85
N THR A 67 -3.08 6.32 11.69
CA THR A 67 -3.63 6.85 10.44
C THR A 67 -4.86 6.05 10.00
N LEU A 68 -4.85 4.73 10.16
CA LEU A 68 -5.97 3.86 9.80
C LEU A 68 -7.23 4.15 10.61
N ALA A 69 -7.10 4.58 11.87
CA ALA A 69 -8.26 5.03 12.66
C ALA A 69 -8.93 6.28 12.06
N HIS A 70 -8.16 7.16 11.41
CA HIS A 70 -8.68 8.33 10.70
C HIS A 70 -9.21 8.00 9.30
N PHE A 71 -8.77 6.88 8.71
CA PHE A 71 -9.19 6.41 7.39
C PHE A 71 -9.67 4.95 7.41
N PRO A 72 -10.79 4.64 8.11
CA PRO A 72 -11.28 3.27 8.27
C PRO A 72 -11.43 2.44 6.98
N PRO A 73 -11.83 3.01 5.81
CA PRO A 73 -11.96 2.24 4.59
C PRO A 73 -10.66 1.54 4.14
N LEU A 74 -9.50 2.08 4.49
CA LEU A 74 -8.20 1.50 4.13
C LEU A 74 -7.91 0.20 4.90
N ALA A 75 -8.47 0.03 6.10
CA ALA A 75 -8.40 -1.19 6.89
C ALA A 75 -9.58 -2.15 6.63
N GLY A 76 -10.53 -1.76 5.76
CA GLY A 76 -11.73 -2.54 5.44
C GLY A 76 -11.54 -3.62 4.39
N ARG A 77 -12.64 -4.16 3.86
CA ARG A 77 -12.66 -5.09 2.72
C ARG A 77 -13.82 -4.78 1.78
N LEU A 78 -13.67 -5.14 0.50
CA LEU A 78 -14.79 -5.09 -0.44
C LEU A 78 -15.76 -6.24 -0.15
N VAL A 79 -17.06 -5.94 -0.23
CA VAL A 79 -18.15 -6.90 -0.09
C VAL A 79 -19.16 -6.65 -1.20
N THR A 80 -19.70 -7.72 -1.77
CA THR A 80 -20.82 -7.66 -2.72
C THR A 80 -22.07 -8.19 -2.03
N ASP A 81 -23.17 -7.45 -2.06
CA ASP A 81 -24.46 -7.89 -1.51
C ASP A 81 -25.23 -8.83 -2.47
N ALA A 82 -26.40 -9.29 -2.03
CA ALA A 82 -27.25 -10.18 -2.81
C ALA A 82 -27.84 -9.52 -4.08
N ASP A 83 -27.93 -8.19 -4.12
CA ASP A 83 -28.42 -7.41 -5.25
C ASP A 83 -27.28 -7.03 -6.24
N GLY A 84 -26.04 -7.41 -5.92
CA GLY A 84 -24.85 -7.17 -6.75
C GLY A 84 -24.19 -5.82 -6.54
N TYR A 85 -24.57 -5.06 -5.50
CA TYR A 85 -23.89 -3.82 -5.15
C TYR A 85 -22.61 -4.10 -4.37
N ILE A 86 -21.59 -3.29 -4.63
CA ILE A 86 -20.28 -3.41 -3.98
C ILE A 86 -20.10 -2.29 -2.97
N TYR A 87 -19.64 -2.67 -1.78
CA TYR A 87 -19.40 -1.81 -0.63
C TYR A 87 -17.99 -2.04 -0.09
N ILE A 88 -17.49 -1.04 0.64
CA ILE A 88 -16.36 -1.21 1.54
C ILE A 88 -16.92 -1.36 2.95
N THR A 89 -16.72 -2.52 3.56
CA THR A 89 -17.02 -2.72 4.98
C THR A 89 -15.81 -2.29 5.78
N CYS A 90 -15.96 -1.26 6.62
CA CYS A 90 -14.91 -0.77 7.51
C CYS A 90 -14.82 -1.65 8.77
N ASN A 91 -14.41 -2.90 8.59
CA ASN A 91 -14.39 -3.96 9.60
C ASN A 91 -13.05 -4.11 10.34
N ASP A 92 -12.17 -3.12 10.23
CA ASP A 92 -10.84 -3.12 10.86
C ASP A 92 -10.02 -4.39 10.59
N ALA A 93 -10.21 -5.03 9.43
CA ALA A 93 -9.46 -6.23 9.02
C ALA A 93 -7.96 -5.98 8.76
N GLY A 94 -7.52 -4.72 8.90
CA GLY A 94 -6.12 -4.32 8.85
C GLY A 94 -5.53 -4.32 7.45
N VAL A 95 -4.26 -3.93 7.40
CA VAL A 95 -3.46 -3.75 6.18
C VAL A 95 -2.19 -4.59 6.24
N ASP A 96 -1.66 -4.97 5.08
CA ASP A 96 -0.38 -5.69 5.02
C ASP A 96 0.79 -4.71 5.22
N PHE A 97 1.70 -5.04 6.14
CA PHE A 97 2.97 -4.36 6.32
C PHE A 97 4.11 -5.34 6.08
N ILE A 98 4.95 -5.05 5.09
CA ILE A 98 6.04 -5.92 4.63
C ILE A 98 7.36 -5.19 4.83
N HIS A 99 8.34 -5.92 5.32
CA HIS A 99 9.72 -5.49 5.41
C HIS A 99 10.56 -6.41 4.52
N ALA A 100 11.26 -5.86 3.53
CA ALA A 100 12.02 -6.60 2.53
C ALA A 100 13.48 -6.17 2.51
N ASP A 101 14.34 -7.12 2.16
CA ASP A 101 15.78 -6.92 1.98
C ASP A 101 16.08 -6.71 0.49
N GLY A 102 16.48 -5.48 0.17
CA GLY A 102 17.00 -5.06 -1.13
C GLY A 102 18.45 -4.58 -1.03
N SER A 103 19.24 -5.11 -0.10
CA SER A 103 20.63 -4.67 0.18
C SER A 103 21.59 -4.78 -1.02
N HIS A 104 21.18 -5.42 -2.11
CA HIS A 104 21.91 -5.49 -3.38
C HIS A 104 21.56 -4.35 -4.36
N ILE A 105 20.60 -3.50 -4.00
CA ILE A 105 20.08 -2.39 -4.81
C ILE A 105 20.54 -1.07 -4.17
N HIS A 106 21.06 -0.16 -4.98
CA HIS A 106 21.36 1.21 -4.57
C HIS A 106 20.21 2.16 -4.91
N VAL A 107 20.12 3.28 -4.19
CA VAL A 107 19.21 4.40 -4.48
C VAL A 107 19.33 4.82 -5.95
N ALA A 108 20.57 4.88 -6.48
CA ALA A 108 20.82 5.25 -7.87
C ALA A 108 20.24 4.25 -8.89
N ASP A 109 20.13 2.96 -8.54
CA ASP A 109 19.56 1.93 -9.42
C ASP A 109 18.04 2.06 -9.56
N LEU A 110 17.40 2.74 -8.60
CA LEU A 110 15.96 3.04 -8.61
C LEU A 110 15.66 4.41 -9.22
N MET A 111 16.67 5.25 -9.41
CA MET A 111 16.52 6.50 -10.15
C MET A 111 16.49 6.18 -11.65
N GLY A 112 15.48 6.71 -12.35
CA GLY A 112 15.26 6.43 -13.77
C GLY A 112 16.51 6.65 -14.62
N SER A 113 16.64 5.86 -15.68
CA SER A 113 17.69 6.07 -16.67
C SER A 113 17.43 7.36 -17.46
N ALA A 114 18.44 7.84 -18.20
CA ALA A 114 18.30 9.00 -19.08
C ALA A 114 17.18 8.83 -20.15
N ASP A 115 16.74 7.59 -20.39
CA ASP A 115 15.70 7.23 -21.36
C ASP A 115 14.28 7.30 -20.77
N GLY A 116 14.13 7.60 -19.47
CA GLY A 116 12.84 7.85 -18.82
C GLY A 116 12.07 6.60 -18.38
N ASP A 117 12.61 5.40 -18.62
CA ASP A 117 12.00 4.14 -18.20
C ASP A 117 12.22 3.88 -16.71
N VAL A 118 11.17 3.37 -16.04
CA VAL A 118 11.21 2.96 -14.64
C VAL A 118 12.01 1.65 -14.53
N PRO A 119 13.08 1.60 -13.72
CA PRO A 119 13.88 0.39 -13.54
C PRO A 119 13.04 -0.79 -13.04
N GLU A 120 13.28 -2.00 -13.56
CA GLU A 120 12.52 -3.20 -13.16
C GLU A 120 12.63 -3.48 -11.65
N ALA A 121 13.78 -3.14 -11.04
CA ALA A 121 14.02 -3.24 -9.60
C ALA A 121 12.98 -2.48 -8.76
N VAL A 122 12.42 -1.38 -9.28
CA VAL A 122 11.38 -0.59 -8.59
C VAL A 122 10.12 -1.43 -8.36
N ARG A 123 9.78 -2.35 -9.27
CA ARG A 123 8.58 -3.21 -9.13
C ARG A 123 8.68 -4.12 -7.91
N GLY A 124 9.88 -4.64 -7.62
CA GLY A 124 10.13 -5.49 -6.45
C GLY A 124 9.97 -4.76 -5.11
N CYS A 125 10.00 -3.42 -5.12
CA CYS A 125 9.83 -2.58 -3.94
C CYS A 125 8.35 -2.34 -3.56
N PHE A 126 7.40 -2.87 -4.33
CA PHE A 126 5.96 -2.78 -4.06
C PHE A 126 5.35 -4.14 -3.75
N ALA A 127 4.41 -4.13 -2.79
CA ALA A 127 3.50 -5.25 -2.59
C ALA A 127 2.40 -5.26 -3.66
N PHE A 128 1.70 -6.39 -3.81
CA PHE A 128 0.51 -6.48 -4.68
C PHE A 128 0.76 -6.03 -6.13
N ASP A 129 1.93 -6.35 -6.68
CA ASP A 129 2.21 -6.12 -8.09
C ASP A 129 1.15 -6.80 -8.97
N GLU A 130 0.67 -6.06 -9.98
CA GLU A 130 -0.38 -6.49 -10.92
C GLU A 130 -1.72 -6.92 -10.26
N THR A 131 -1.93 -6.62 -8.98
CA THR A 131 -3.18 -6.97 -8.28
C THR A 131 -4.31 -6.10 -8.78
N VAL A 132 -5.42 -6.71 -9.19
CA VAL A 132 -6.61 -6.02 -9.70
C VAL A 132 -7.48 -5.56 -8.52
N SER A 133 -8.07 -4.37 -8.61
CA SER A 133 -8.89 -3.76 -7.54
C SER A 133 -10.06 -4.64 -7.09
N TYR A 134 -10.62 -5.49 -7.96
CA TYR A 134 -11.61 -6.48 -7.56
C TYR A 134 -11.10 -7.47 -6.49
N GLU A 135 -9.80 -7.76 -6.44
CA GLU A 135 -9.21 -8.64 -5.42
C GLU A 135 -9.28 -8.05 -4.00
N GLY A 136 -9.68 -6.79 -3.82
CA GLY A 136 -9.96 -6.18 -2.51
C GLY A 136 -11.07 -6.88 -1.70
N HIS A 137 -11.79 -7.82 -2.30
CA HIS A 137 -12.69 -8.74 -1.59
C HIS A 137 -11.94 -9.79 -0.75
N PHE A 138 -10.74 -10.17 -1.20
CA PHE A 138 -9.95 -11.27 -0.64
C PHE A 138 -8.59 -10.81 -0.10
N ARG A 139 -8.16 -9.61 -0.49
CA ARG A 139 -6.87 -9.01 -0.10
C ARG A 139 -7.11 -7.71 0.68
N PRO A 140 -6.13 -7.29 1.50
CA PRO A 140 -6.12 -5.95 2.07
C PRO A 140 -6.31 -4.86 1.01
N ILE A 141 -7.01 -3.80 1.39
CA ILE A 141 -7.20 -2.61 0.55
C ILE A 141 -5.90 -1.83 0.39
N LEU A 142 -5.06 -1.83 1.42
CA LEU A 142 -3.74 -1.20 1.44
C LEU A 142 -2.67 -2.21 1.84
N ALA A 143 -1.49 -2.08 1.23
CA ALA A 143 -0.25 -2.64 1.73
C ALA A 143 0.86 -1.59 1.73
N VAL A 144 1.74 -1.67 2.72
CA VAL A 144 2.97 -0.88 2.84
C VAL A 144 4.15 -1.83 2.83
N GLN A 145 5.13 -1.59 1.97
CA GLN A 145 6.39 -2.30 1.93
C GLN A 145 7.54 -1.34 2.23
N VAL A 146 8.33 -1.64 3.25
CA VAL A 146 9.61 -1.00 3.51
C VAL A 146 10.69 -1.91 2.96
N THR A 147 11.53 -1.38 2.07
CA THR A 147 12.64 -2.11 1.47
C THR A 147 13.95 -1.46 1.91
N GLU A 148 14.79 -2.23 2.61
CA GLU A 148 16.17 -1.83 2.92
C GLU A 148 17.03 -1.88 1.67
N LEU A 149 17.70 -0.79 1.32
CA LEU A 149 18.62 -0.71 0.19
C LEU A 149 20.07 -0.66 0.71
N ALA A 150 21.05 -0.76 -0.20
CA ALA A 150 22.46 -0.67 0.15
C ALA A 150 22.84 0.67 0.81
N ASP A 151 22.24 1.76 0.35
CA ASP A 151 22.53 3.14 0.75
C ASP A 151 21.27 3.98 1.07
N GLY A 152 20.13 3.31 1.24
CA GLY A 152 18.86 3.99 1.50
C GLY A 152 17.71 3.08 1.90
N VAL A 153 16.51 3.62 1.82
CA VAL A 153 15.26 2.94 2.12
C VAL A 153 14.22 3.36 1.08
N PHE A 154 13.49 2.38 0.55
CA PHE A 154 12.29 2.63 -0.25
C PHE A 154 11.04 2.28 0.55
N ILE A 155 10.07 3.19 0.60
CA ILE A 155 8.76 2.96 1.19
C ILE A 155 7.74 2.94 0.06
N GLY A 156 7.25 1.75 -0.27
CA GLY A 156 6.25 1.52 -1.31
C GLY A 156 4.87 1.31 -0.71
N CYS A 157 3.85 1.93 -1.28
CA CYS A 157 2.46 1.74 -0.91
C CYS A 157 1.64 1.29 -2.11
N SER A 158 0.85 0.24 -1.90
CA SER A 158 -0.04 -0.35 -2.91
C SER A 158 -1.46 -0.32 -2.39
N VAL A 159 -2.35 0.37 -3.10
CA VAL A 159 -3.71 0.63 -2.63
C VAL A 159 -4.75 0.35 -3.71
N ASN A 160 -5.90 -0.17 -3.31
CA ASN A 160 -7.01 -0.44 -4.19
C ASN A 160 -7.52 0.84 -4.88
N HIS A 161 -7.54 0.84 -6.21
CA HIS A 161 -7.85 2.03 -7.01
C HIS A 161 -9.30 2.48 -6.82
N ALA A 162 -10.23 1.53 -6.71
CA ALA A 162 -11.65 1.82 -6.53
C ALA A 162 -11.97 2.47 -5.17
N VAL A 163 -11.15 2.20 -4.15
CA VAL A 163 -11.31 2.83 -2.82
C VAL A 163 -10.74 4.24 -2.80
N VAL A 164 -9.61 4.48 -3.48
CA VAL A 164 -8.94 5.78 -3.49
C VAL A 164 -9.59 6.78 -4.44
N ASP A 165 -10.18 6.35 -5.55
CA ASP A 165 -10.92 7.29 -6.40
C ASP A 165 -12.22 7.78 -5.75
N GLY A 166 -12.86 6.94 -4.92
CA GLY A 166 -13.97 7.35 -4.06
C GLY A 166 -13.53 8.32 -2.94
N LEU A 167 -12.28 8.24 -2.48
CA LEU A 167 -11.67 9.11 -1.47
C LEU A 167 -10.86 10.23 -2.15
N ARG A 168 -11.46 11.41 -2.42
CA ARG A 168 -10.78 12.60 -3.01
C ARG A 168 -9.23 12.50 -3.03
N SER A 169 -8.67 12.14 -4.18
CA SER A 169 -7.25 11.76 -4.44
C SER A 169 -6.17 12.56 -3.69
N GLY A 170 -6.42 13.84 -3.36
CA GLY A 170 -5.50 14.68 -2.58
C GLY A 170 -5.23 14.20 -1.15
N THR A 171 -6.16 13.49 -0.52
CA THR A 171 -5.97 12.99 0.86
C THR A 171 -4.97 11.82 0.92
N PHE A 172 -4.94 10.95 -0.10
CA PHE A 172 -4.00 9.84 -0.16
C PHE A 172 -2.54 10.29 -0.38
N SER A 173 -2.34 11.40 -1.10
CA SER A 173 -0.98 11.98 -1.25
C SER A 173 -0.41 12.49 0.09
N ILE A 174 -1.27 12.93 1.00
CA ILE A 174 -0.88 13.40 2.34
C ILE A 174 -0.54 12.21 3.26
N LEU A 175 -1.16 11.04 3.08
CA LEU A 175 -0.78 9.83 3.84
C LEU A 175 0.66 9.37 3.59
N LEU A 176 1.24 9.76 2.44
CA LEU A 176 2.60 9.35 2.04
C LEU A 176 3.64 10.46 2.23
N SER A 177 3.24 11.73 2.40
CA SER A 177 4.16 12.89 2.50
C SER A 177 4.38 13.33 3.95
#